data_AF-A0A800A5G3-F1
#
_entry.id   AF-A0A800A5G3-F1
#
_cell.length_a   1.000
_cell.length_b   1.000
_cell.length_c   1.000
_cell.angle_alpha   90.00
_cell.angle_beta   90.00
_cell.angle_gamma   90.00
#
_symmetry.space_group_name_H-M   'P 1'
#
loop_
_entity.id
_entity.type
_entity.pdbx_description
1 polymer ?
#
loop_
_entity_poly.entity_id
_entity_poly.type
_entity_poly.pdbx_seq_one_letter_code
_entity_poly.pdbx_strand_id
1 'polypeptide(L)'
;MDSQTTAMATPRTAPLNPTSIRRRLFRWYGKTGRDLPWRAGQGEKPDPYRVWLSEIMLQQTTLVTVKTYFEDFVARWPTVADLSGAD
;
A
#
# COMPACT_ATOMS: atom_id res chain seq x y z
N MET A 1 -15.52 59.03 6.80
CA MET A 1 -15.08 57.98 7.75
C MET A 1 -15.66 56.71 7.17
N ASP A 2 -14.96 56.12 6.20
CA ASP A 2 -15.51 55.08 5.34
C ASP A 2 -14.49 53.96 5.22
N SER A 3 -14.47 53.12 6.26
CA SER A 3 -13.68 51.90 6.29
C SER A 3 -14.34 50.86 5.39
N GLN A 4 -13.83 50.67 4.18
CA GLN A 4 -14.15 49.50 3.37
C GLN A 4 -13.35 48.30 3.87
N THR A 5 -14.00 47.46 4.67
CA THR A 5 -13.52 46.11 5.00
C THR A 5 -13.50 45.27 3.73
N THR A 6 -12.30 45.06 3.17
CA THR A 6 -12.09 44.06 2.12
C THR A 6 -12.16 42.66 2.74
N ALA A 7 -13.22 41.92 2.43
CA ALA A 7 -13.30 40.50 2.75
C ALA A 7 -12.31 39.72 1.87
N MET A 8 -11.29 39.13 2.50
CA MET A 8 -10.40 38.14 1.84
C MET A 8 -11.24 36.91 1.48
N ALA A 9 -11.65 36.82 0.21
CA ALA A 9 -12.32 35.64 -0.31
C ALA A 9 -11.38 34.43 -0.19
N THR A 10 -11.70 33.48 0.69
CA THR A 10 -10.99 32.20 0.77
C THR A 10 -11.13 31.50 -0.59
N PRO A 11 -10.03 31.08 -1.25
CA PRO A 11 -10.16 30.33 -2.50
C PRO A 11 -10.90 29.03 -2.21
N ARG A 12 -12.07 28.88 -2.83
CA ARG A 12 -12.82 27.64 -2.82
C ARG A 12 -12.04 26.63 -3.66
N THR A 13 -11.28 25.76 -3.00
CA THR A 13 -10.54 24.68 -3.67
C THR A 13 -11.54 23.88 -4.51
N ALA A 14 -11.39 23.93 -5.84
CA ALA A 14 -12.21 23.13 -6.73
C ALA A 14 -12.06 21.65 -6.35
N PRO A 15 -13.13 20.85 -6.40
CA PRO A 15 -13.07 19.45 -6.01
C PRO A 15 -12.02 18.72 -6.85
N LEU A 16 -11.15 17.96 -6.19
CA LEU A 16 -10.12 17.20 -6.87
C LEU A 16 -10.79 16.16 -7.78
N ASN A 17 -10.43 16.17 -9.06
CA ASN A 17 -10.91 15.18 -10.03
C ASN A 17 -10.34 13.79 -9.70
N PRO A 18 -11.16 12.76 -9.42
CA PRO A 18 -10.69 11.42 -9.03
C PRO A 18 -9.77 10.76 -10.06
N THR A 19 -10.03 10.95 -11.36
CA THR A 19 -9.18 10.43 -12.44
C THR A 19 -7.80 11.09 -12.43
N SER A 20 -7.75 12.39 -12.15
CA SER A 20 -6.49 13.13 -12.01
C SER A 20 -5.69 12.63 -10.80
N ILE A 21 -6.36 12.45 -9.65
CA ILE A 21 -5.74 11.89 -8.44
C ILE A 21 -5.17 10.49 -8.71
N ARG A 22 -5.99 9.58 -9.23
CA ARG A 22 -5.58 8.20 -9.55
C ARG A 22 -4.35 8.17 -10.44
N ARG A 23 -4.33 8.99 -11.50
CA ARG A 23 -3.20 9.06 -12.43
C ARG A 23 -1.91 9.56 -11.75
N ARG A 24 -2.01 10.59 -10.92
CA ARG A 24 -0.87 11.13 -10.16
C ARG A 24 -0.36 10.12 -9.13
N LEU A 25 -1.27 9.47 -8.41
CA LEU A 25 -0.96 8.45 -7.41
C LEU A 25 -0.24 7.26 -8.04
N PHE A 26 -0.75 6.70 -9.15
CA PHE A 26 -0.08 5.60 -9.84
C PHE A 26 1.26 5.99 -10.42
N ARG A 27 1.40 7.22 -10.95
CA ARG A 27 2.70 7.72 -11.44
C ARG A 27 3.72 7.84 -10.32
N TRP A 28 3.32 8.33 -9.16
CA TRP A 28 4.18 8.40 -7.98
C TRP A 28 4.53 6.99 -7.49
N TYR A 29 3.53 6.12 -7.30
CA TYR A 29 3.71 4.75 -6.84
C TYR A 29 4.63 3.94 -7.75
N GLY A 30 4.51 4.08 -9.07
CA GLY A 30 5.39 3.41 -10.03
C GLY A 30 6.86 3.86 -9.95
N LYS A 31 7.14 5.06 -9.39
CA LYS A 31 8.50 5.59 -9.21
C LYS A 31 9.07 5.35 -7.81
N THR A 32 8.22 5.33 -6.79
CA THR A 32 8.64 5.35 -5.38
C THR A 32 8.15 4.14 -4.58
N GLY A 33 7.43 3.22 -5.23
CA GLY A 33 6.94 2.00 -4.61
C GLY A 33 8.11 1.19 -4.07
N ARG A 34 8.05 0.87 -2.78
CA ARG A 34 9.02 -0.03 -2.14
C ARG A 34 8.88 -1.43 -2.72
N ASP A 35 10.03 -2.04 -2.97
CA ASP A 35 10.16 -3.47 -3.23
C ASP A 35 9.99 -4.23 -1.91
N LEU A 36 8.96 -5.08 -1.85
CA LEU A 36 8.58 -5.85 -0.66
C LEU A 36 8.31 -7.28 -1.09
N PRO A 37 8.76 -8.30 -0.36
CA PRO A 37 8.76 -9.69 -0.83
C PRO A 37 7.36 -10.29 -1.05
N TRP A 38 6.31 -9.68 -0.52
CA TRP A 38 4.91 -10.05 -0.75
C TRP A 38 4.23 -9.27 -1.87
N ARG A 39 4.87 -8.25 -2.46
CA ARG A 39 4.34 -7.52 -3.61
C ARG A 39 4.75 -8.22 -4.90
N ALA A 40 3.79 -8.36 -5.81
CA ALA A 40 4.10 -8.75 -7.18
C ALA A 40 4.90 -7.66 -7.89
N GLY A 41 5.91 -8.07 -8.66
CA GLY A 41 6.64 -7.20 -9.56
C GLY A 41 5.76 -6.69 -10.72
N GLN A 42 6.32 -5.78 -11.52
CA GLN A 42 5.61 -5.28 -12.70
C GLN A 42 5.39 -6.40 -13.72
N GLY A 43 4.13 -6.62 -14.11
CA GLY A 43 3.76 -7.69 -15.04
C GLY A 43 3.57 -9.07 -14.38
N GLU A 44 3.85 -9.20 -13.09
CA GLU A 44 3.63 -10.43 -12.34
C GLU A 44 2.20 -10.49 -11.77
N LYS A 45 1.66 -11.70 -11.69
CA LYS A 45 0.39 -11.93 -11.03
C LYS A 45 0.62 -12.08 -9.51
N PRO A 46 -0.10 -11.33 -8.66
CA PRO A 46 -0.02 -11.52 -7.21
C PRO A 46 -0.42 -12.94 -6.81
N ASP A 47 0.40 -13.57 -5.98
CA ASP A 47 0.09 -14.84 -5.33
C ASP A 47 -0.88 -14.59 -4.17
N PRO A 48 -2.11 -15.13 -4.21
CA PRO A 48 -3.11 -14.94 -3.17
C PRO A 48 -2.66 -15.38 -1.78
N TYR A 49 -1.88 -16.46 -1.66
CA TYR A 49 -1.40 -16.97 -0.38
C TYR A 49 -0.42 -15.98 0.25
N ARG A 50 0.55 -15.50 -0.54
CA ARG A 50 1.54 -14.51 -0.11
C ARG A 50 0.90 -13.18 0.26
N VAL A 51 -0.08 -12.71 -0.53
CA VAL A 51 -0.83 -11.48 -0.24
C VAL A 51 -1.57 -11.63 1.09
N TRP A 52 -2.39 -12.67 1.25
CA TRP A 52 -3.15 -12.90 2.49
C TRP A 52 -2.25 -12.98 3.72
N LEU A 53 -1.18 -13.77 3.66
CA LEU A 53 -0.24 -13.93 4.75
C LEU A 53 0.39 -12.58 5.15
N SER A 54 0.81 -11.78 4.18
CA SER A 54 1.41 -10.47 4.45
C SER A 54 0.45 -9.51 5.15
N GLU A 55 -0.84 -9.52 4.78
CA GLU A 55 -1.86 -8.66 5.41
C GLU A 55 -2.09 -9.06 6.87
N ILE A 56 -2.17 -10.37 7.16
CA ILE A 56 -2.32 -10.86 8.54
C ILE A 56 -1.11 -10.44 9.40
N MET A 57 0.10 -10.62 8.89
CA MET A 57 1.30 -10.26 9.66
C MET A 57 1.45 -8.74 9.86
N LEU A 58 1.07 -7.94 8.86
CA LEU A 58 1.14 -6.47 8.90
C LEU A 58 0.10 -5.84 9.85
N GLN A 59 -0.97 -6.55 10.20
CA GLN A 59 -1.92 -6.08 11.21
C GLN A 59 -1.31 -6.07 12.63
N GLN A 60 -0.37 -6.99 12.90
CA GLN A 60 0.19 -7.21 14.24
C GLN A 60 1.59 -6.64 14.42
N THR A 61 2.29 -6.31 13.33
CA THR A 61 3.71 -5.95 13.36
C THR A 61 4.07 -4.82 12.39
N THR A 62 5.31 -4.33 12.48
CA THR A 62 5.82 -3.28 11.58
C THR A 62 6.48 -3.88 10.34
N LEU A 63 6.58 -3.07 9.27
CA LEU A 63 7.18 -3.49 7.99
C LEU A 63 8.61 -4.02 8.11
N VAL A 64 9.43 -3.44 9.00
CA VAL A 64 10.82 -3.89 9.18
C VAL A 64 10.85 -5.30 9.76
N THR A 65 10.06 -5.53 10.81
CA THR A 65 9.92 -6.84 11.45
C THR A 65 9.37 -7.87 10.47
N VAL A 66 8.28 -7.53 9.79
CA VAL A 66 7.54 -8.49 8.97
C VAL A 66 8.34 -9.02 7.79
N LYS A 67 9.33 -8.26 7.28
CA LYS A 67 10.13 -8.68 6.13
C LYS A 67 10.84 -10.00 6.37
N THR A 68 11.60 -10.10 7.46
CA THR A 68 12.33 -11.32 7.81
C THR A 68 11.37 -12.47 8.11
N TYR A 69 10.35 -12.24 8.94
CA TYR A 69 9.37 -13.28 9.28
C TYR A 69 8.62 -13.81 8.07
N PHE A 70 8.26 -12.94 7.12
CA PHE A 70 7.57 -13.34 5.92
C PHE A 70 8.45 -14.25 5.06
N GLU A 71 9.72 -13.89 4.85
CA GLU A 71 10.69 -14.69 4.09
C GLU A 71 10.91 -16.07 4.73
N ASP A 72 11.10 -16.13 6.05
CA ASP A 72 11.26 -17.40 6.78
C ASP A 72 9.99 -18.26 6.74
N PHE A 73 8.82 -17.64 6.87
CA PHE A 73 7.54 -18.35 6.89
C PHE A 73 7.24 -19.01 5.54
N VAL A 74 7.37 -18.27 4.43
CA VAL A 74 7.13 -18.81 3.08
C VAL A 74 8.22 -19.78 2.63
N ALA A 75 9.42 -19.73 3.22
CA ALA A 75 10.43 -20.75 3.03
C ALA A 75 10.03 -22.07 3.72
N ARG A 76 9.40 -22.00 4.90
CA ARG A 76 8.94 -23.18 5.65
C ARG A 76 7.64 -23.76 5.09
N TRP A 77 6.69 -22.92 4.72
CA TRP A 77 5.40 -23.31 4.17
C TRP A 77 5.16 -22.54 2.86
N PRO A 78 5.63 -23.07 1.72
CA PRO A 78 5.53 -22.37 0.44
C PRO A 78 4.09 -22.17 -0.04
N THR A 79 3.18 -23.07 0.32
CA THR A 79 1.77 -23.02 -0.06
C THR A 79 0.85 -23.06 1.16
N VAL A 80 -0.41 -22.64 0.95
CA VAL A 80 -1.46 -22.77 1.98
C VAL A 80 -1.70 -24.23 2.38
N ALA A 81 -1.46 -25.18 1.47
CA ALA A 81 -1.59 -26.61 1.76
C ALA A 81 -0.48 -27.09 2.71
N ASP A 82 0.76 -26.65 2.50
CA ASP A 82 1.88 -26.95 3.40
C ASP A 82 1.63 -26.41 4.81
N LEU A 83 1.08 -25.18 4.90
CA LEU A 83 0.68 -24.60 6.17
C LEU A 83 -0.45 -25.41 6.84
N SER A 84 -1.43 -25.88 6.06
CA SER A 84 -2.56 -26.64 6.59
C SER A 84 -2.19 -28.01 7.16
N GLY A 85 -1.05 -28.58 6.75
CA GLY A 85 -0.52 -29.84 7.25
C GLY A 85 0.52 -29.70 8.36
N ALA A 86 0.70 -28.50 8.92
CA ALA A 86 1.62 -28.29 10.03
C ALA A 86 1.10 -28.93 11.33
N ASP A 87 2.03 -29.45 12.14
CA ASP A 87 1.76 -30.11 13.44
C ASP A 87 1.28 -29.16 14.54
#